data_AF-A0A3R8T2Q6-F1
#
_entry.id   AF-A0A3R8T2Q6-F1
#
_cell.length_a   1.000
_cell.length_b   1.000
_cell.length_c   1.000
_cell.angle_alpha   90.00
_cell.angle_beta   90.00
_cell.angle_gamma   90.00
#
_symmetry.space_group_name_H-M   'P 1'
#
loop_
_entity.id
_entity.type
_entity.pdbx_description
1 polymer ?
#
loop_
_entity_poly.entity_id
_entity_poly.type
_entity_poly.pdbx_seq_one_letter_code
_entity_poly.pdbx_strand_id
1 'polypeptide(L)'
;MAHRAEDVRIQRQAAPIVRGQLYNQGLTDSGCATAYFAAHWATSGNLELAWEAARRHQLQMLGDAIDIVPNGRDARSDRDGMTSLELQRRRAARQELIDATRALVNPHSAPAGDGIQRGDADLERAA
;
A
#
# COMPACT_ATOMS: atom_id res chain seq x y z
N MET A 1 12.04 -31.28 6.86
CA MET A 1 12.10 -29.90 7.41
C MET A 1 12.96 -28.98 6.52
N ALA A 2 12.72 -28.92 5.21
CA ALA A 2 13.43 -28.03 4.26
C ALA A 2 12.61 -26.79 3.84
N HIS A 3 11.37 -26.69 4.32
CA HIS A 3 10.33 -25.80 3.79
C HIS A 3 10.60 -24.30 4.05
N ARG A 4 10.96 -23.90 5.28
CA ARG A 4 11.13 -22.48 5.64
C ARG A 4 12.28 -21.77 4.93
N ALA A 5 13.39 -22.47 4.66
CA ALA A 5 14.54 -21.86 3.98
C ALA A 5 14.22 -21.55 2.51
N GLU A 6 13.41 -22.41 1.89
CA GLU A 6 12.94 -22.22 0.52
C GLU A 6 11.92 -21.08 0.44
N ASP A 7 10.97 -21.01 1.39
CA ASP A 7 10.00 -19.91 1.48
C ASP A 7 10.71 -18.54 1.59
N VAL A 8 11.78 -18.45 2.40
CA VAL A 8 12.58 -17.22 2.55
C VAL A 8 13.32 -16.85 1.26
N ARG A 9 13.80 -17.83 0.49
CA ARG A 9 14.46 -17.59 -0.81
C ARG A 9 13.46 -17.07 -1.84
N ILE A 10 12.29 -17.71 -1.94
CA ILE A 10 11.19 -17.30 -2.81
C ILE A 10 10.76 -15.87 -2.47
N GLN A 11 10.59 -15.56 -1.18
CA GLN A 11 10.24 -14.21 -0.74
C GLN A 11 11.28 -13.18 -1.14
N ARG A 12 12.59 -13.48 -0.96
CA ARG A 12 13.66 -12.56 -1.36
C ARG A 12 13.68 -12.28 -2.87
N GLN A 13 13.35 -13.28 -3.68
CA GLN A 13 13.26 -13.12 -5.14
C GLN A 13 12.00 -12.34 -5.55
N ALA A 14 10.87 -12.59 -4.89
CA ALA A 14 9.60 -11.90 -5.16
C ALA A 14 9.60 -10.44 -4.66
N ALA A 15 10.35 -10.12 -3.60
CA ALA A 15 10.36 -8.80 -2.97
C ALA A 15 10.62 -7.61 -3.90
N PRO A 16 11.66 -7.61 -4.77
CA PRO A 16 11.87 -6.51 -5.71
C PRO A 16 10.72 -6.36 -6.72
N ILE A 17 10.13 -7.48 -7.15
CA ILE A 17 9.01 -7.49 -8.12
C ILE A 17 7.77 -6.86 -7.49
N VAL A 18 7.37 -7.34 -6.31
CA VAL A 18 6.23 -6.80 -5.55
C VAL A 18 6.46 -5.32 -5.22
N ARG A 19 7.67 -4.94 -4.81
CA ARG A 19 7.99 -3.53 -4.56
C ARG A 19 7.81 -2.67 -5.81
N GLY A 20 8.27 -3.14 -6.98
CA GLY A 20 8.08 -2.43 -8.25
C GLY A 20 6.61 -2.30 -8.63
N GLN A 21 5.81 -3.34 -8.43
CA GLN A 21 4.37 -3.32 -8.68
C GLN A 21 3.64 -2.33 -7.78
N LEU A 22 3.91 -2.37 -6.46
CA LEU A 22 3.33 -1.44 -5.50
C LEU A 22 3.72 0.01 -5.81
N TYR A 23 4.98 0.25 -6.17
CA TYR A 23 5.44 1.58 -6.59
C TYR A 23 4.68 2.12 -7.80
N ASN A 24 4.50 1.29 -8.83
CA ASN A 24 3.75 1.65 -10.03
C ASN A 24 2.26 1.90 -9.75
N GLN A 25 1.74 1.36 -8.65
CA GLN A 25 0.37 1.57 -8.18
C GLN A 25 0.25 2.77 -7.22
N GLY A 26 1.31 3.56 -7.02
CA GLY A 26 1.33 4.73 -6.14
C GLY A 26 1.67 4.45 -4.68
N LEU A 27 2.02 3.20 -4.35
CA LEU A 27 2.48 2.78 -3.02
C LEU A 27 4.01 2.82 -2.98
N THR A 28 4.55 4.00 -2.71
CA THR A 28 5.98 4.33 -2.81
C THR A 28 6.76 4.15 -1.52
N ASP A 29 6.09 4.00 -0.37
CA ASP A 29 6.78 3.80 0.91
C ASP A 29 7.57 2.47 0.95
N SER A 30 8.75 2.52 1.57
CA SER A 30 9.68 1.38 1.59
C SER A 30 9.16 0.17 2.37
N GLY A 31 8.26 0.37 3.34
CA GLY A 31 7.67 -0.68 4.15
C GLY A 31 6.44 -1.34 3.52
N CYS A 32 5.90 -0.78 2.43
CA CYS A 32 4.72 -1.33 1.74
C CYS A 32 4.90 -2.79 1.31
N ALA A 33 6.07 -3.15 0.76
CA ALA A 33 6.34 -4.53 0.35
C ALA A 33 6.35 -5.49 1.54
N THR A 34 6.89 -5.06 2.68
CA THR A 34 6.91 -5.84 3.92
C THR A 34 5.49 -6.05 4.46
N ALA A 35 4.68 -4.99 4.50
CA ALA A 35 3.29 -5.05 4.92
C ALA A 35 2.47 -5.97 3.99
N TYR A 36 2.70 -5.88 2.68
CA TYR A 36 2.11 -6.76 1.69
C TYR A 36 2.41 -8.22 1.98
N PHE A 37 3.68 -8.61 2.13
CA PHE A 37 4.05 -10.00 2.40
C PHE A 37 3.50 -10.48 3.73
N ALA A 38 3.59 -9.67 4.79
CA ALA A 38 3.07 -10.02 6.10
C ALA A 38 1.57 -10.38 6.02
N ALA A 39 0.78 -9.56 5.34
CA ALA A 39 -0.64 -9.83 5.12
C ALA A 39 -0.86 -11.02 4.20
N HIS A 40 -0.15 -11.11 3.06
CA HIS A 40 -0.23 -12.24 2.13
C HIS A 40 -0.04 -13.59 2.83
N TRP A 41 0.97 -13.71 3.71
CA TRP A 41 1.21 -14.93 4.46
C TRP A 41 0.17 -15.17 5.56
N ALA A 42 -0.32 -14.11 6.20
CA ALA A 42 -1.34 -14.21 7.25
C ALA A 42 -2.73 -14.56 6.71
N THR A 43 -3.03 -14.23 5.45
CA THR A 43 -4.35 -14.40 4.81
C THR A 43 -4.37 -15.52 3.77
N SER A 44 -3.41 -16.45 3.84
CA SER A 44 -3.30 -17.60 2.92
C SER A 44 -3.26 -17.19 1.44
N GLY A 45 -2.56 -16.09 1.13
CA GLY A 45 -2.36 -15.60 -0.24
C GLY A 45 -3.46 -14.66 -0.76
N ASN A 46 -4.32 -14.11 0.11
CA ASN A 46 -5.32 -13.15 -0.34
C ASN A 46 -4.66 -11.82 -0.76
N LEU A 47 -4.60 -11.60 -2.08
CA LEU A 47 -3.96 -10.43 -2.71
C LEU A 47 -4.69 -9.12 -2.42
N GLU A 48 -6.02 -9.15 -2.28
CA GLU A 48 -6.83 -7.98 -1.96
C GLU A 48 -6.46 -7.45 -0.57
N LEU A 49 -6.43 -8.34 0.43
CA LEU A 49 -6.04 -7.99 1.81
C LEU A 49 -4.57 -7.61 1.91
N ALA A 50 -3.69 -8.25 1.14
CA ALA A 50 -2.28 -7.93 1.08
C ALA A 50 -2.03 -6.52 0.53
N TRP A 51 -2.74 -6.16 -0.55
CA TRP A 51 -2.68 -4.83 -1.12
C TRP A 51 -3.24 -3.76 -0.17
N GLU A 52 -4.39 -4.01 0.48
CA GLU A 52 -4.93 -3.08 1.49
C GLU A 52 -4.01 -2.91 2.70
N ALA A 53 -3.24 -3.94 3.08
CA ALA A 53 -2.24 -3.82 4.13
C ALA A 53 -1.10 -2.88 3.72
N ALA A 54 -0.61 -2.99 2.48
CA ALA A 54 0.39 -2.07 1.94
C ALA A 54 -0.14 -0.63 1.86
N ARG A 55 -1.37 -0.42 1.38
CA ARG A 55 -2.00 0.91 1.33
C ARG A 55 -2.16 1.52 2.73
N ARG A 56 -2.66 0.73 3.70
CA ARG A 56 -2.78 1.18 5.09
C ARG A 56 -1.42 1.50 5.72
N HIS A 57 -0.39 0.73 5.40
CA HIS A 57 0.97 1.02 5.86
C HIS A 57 1.46 2.38 5.36
N GLN A 58 1.30 2.68 4.07
CA GLN A 58 1.65 4.00 3.54
C GLN A 58 0.85 5.12 4.22
N LEU A 59 -0.45 4.95 4.41
CA LEU A 59 -1.28 5.93 5.12
C LEU A 59 -0.82 6.14 6.58
N GLN A 60 -0.41 5.07 7.25
CA GLN A 60 0.14 5.13 8.60
C GLN A 60 1.49 5.85 8.65
N MET A 61 2.37 5.61 7.68
CA MET A 61 3.67 6.29 7.58
C MET A 61 3.56 7.75 7.13
N LEU A 62 2.54 8.06 6.32
CA LEU A 62 2.18 9.43 5.99
C LEU A 62 1.68 10.15 7.24
N GLY A 63 0.89 9.45 8.08
CA GLY A 63 0.56 9.81 9.46
C GLY A 63 -0.25 11.09 9.57
N ASP A 64 -1.16 11.14 10.54
CA ASP A 64 -1.95 12.33 10.83
C ASP A 64 -1.03 13.54 11.03
N ALA A 65 -1.42 14.70 10.49
CA ALA A 65 -0.68 15.95 10.65
C ALA A 65 -0.62 16.43 12.12
N ILE A 66 -0.88 15.56 13.11
CA ILE A 66 -0.91 15.78 14.55
C ILE A 66 0.47 15.61 15.20
N ASP A 67 1.43 14.95 14.54
CA ASP A 67 2.87 15.07 14.89
C ASP A 67 3.41 16.50 14.64
N ILE A 68 2.55 17.35 14.11
CA ILE A 68 2.62 18.78 14.30
C ILE A 68 1.93 19.09 15.62
N VAL A 69 2.74 19.23 16.67
CA VAL A 69 2.38 19.57 18.04
C VAL A 69 1.18 20.53 18.06
N PRO A 70 0.16 20.37 18.92
CA PRO A 70 -1.14 21.10 18.90
C PRO A 70 -1.08 22.64 18.74
N ASN A 71 0.07 23.23 19.03
CA ASN A 71 0.49 24.60 18.81
C ASN A 71 0.96 24.91 17.36
N GLY A 72 0.77 23.98 16.41
CA GLY A 72 1.12 24.14 15.01
C GLY A 72 2.64 24.09 14.73
N ARG A 73 3.44 23.42 15.56
CA ARG A 73 4.88 23.20 15.29
C ARG A 73 5.09 21.78 14.78
N ASP A 74 5.76 21.58 13.66
CA ASP A 74 6.19 20.24 13.25
C ASP A 74 7.32 19.83 14.20
N ALA A 75 7.23 18.66 14.84
CA ALA A 75 8.28 18.19 15.74
C ALA A 75 9.67 18.11 15.05
N ARG A 76 9.69 18.10 13.70
CA ARG A 76 10.90 18.22 12.89
C ARG A 76 11.27 19.67 12.53
N SER A 77 10.35 20.64 12.59
CA SER A 77 10.61 22.06 12.24
C SER A 77 11.34 22.84 13.31
N ASP A 78 11.21 22.47 14.59
CA ASP A 78 11.89 23.18 15.69
C ASP A 78 13.42 23.04 15.63
N ARG A 79 13.95 22.10 14.82
CA ARG A 79 15.40 21.94 14.57
C ARG A 79 15.94 22.78 13.40
N ASP A 80 15.09 23.20 12.46
CA ASP A 80 15.54 23.67 11.13
C ASP A 80 15.31 25.17 10.86
N GLY A 81 14.79 25.94 11.82
CA GLY A 81 14.57 27.39 11.61
C GLY A 81 13.55 27.70 10.49
N MET A 82 12.63 26.77 10.23
CA MET A 82 11.68 26.81 9.12
C MET A 82 10.59 27.87 9.34
N THR A 83 10.26 28.62 8.29
CA THR A 83 9.22 29.66 8.35
C THR A 83 7.80 29.05 8.38
N SER A 84 6.82 29.79 8.90
CA SER A 84 5.42 29.35 8.93
C SER A 84 4.84 29.00 7.55
N LEU A 85 5.33 29.67 6.49
CA LEU A 85 4.91 29.41 5.11
C LEU A 85 5.43 28.06 4.59
N GLU A 86 6.69 27.74 4.86
CA GLU A 86 7.30 26.45 4.48
C GLU A 86 6.64 25.28 5.22
N LEU A 87 6.27 25.51 6.47
CA LEU A 87 5.51 24.55 7.27
C LEU A 87 4.12 24.28 6.68
N GLN A 88 3.40 25.34 6.27
CA GLN A 88 2.11 25.21 5.59
C GLN A 88 2.24 24.43 4.26
N ARG A 89 3.27 24.73 3.45
CA ARG A 89 3.54 23.99 2.20
C ARG A 89 3.79 22.51 2.45
N ARG A 90 4.57 22.16 3.47
CA ARG A 90 4.81 20.75 3.84
C ARG A 90 3.54 20.05 4.28
N ARG A 91 2.66 20.72 5.03
CA ARG A 91 1.34 20.19 5.40
C ARG A 91 0.47 19.92 4.19
N ALA A 92 0.35 20.91 3.29
CA ALA A 92 -0.44 20.77 2.07
C ALA A 92 0.07 19.61 1.20
N ALA A 93 1.38 19.56 0.94
CA ALA A 93 1.99 18.48 0.18
C ALA A 93 1.78 17.10 0.82
N ARG A 94 1.85 17.00 2.15
CA ARG A 94 1.55 15.74 2.85
C ARG A 94 0.07 15.37 2.74
N GLN A 95 -0.84 16.33 2.87
CA GLN A 95 -2.27 16.10 2.73
C GLN A 95 -2.62 15.62 1.31
N GLU A 96 -2.00 16.22 0.28
CA GLU A 96 -2.13 15.77 -1.12
C GLU A 96 -1.70 14.31 -1.29
N LEU A 97 -0.59 13.90 -0.66
CA LEU A 97 -0.14 12.50 -0.69
C LEU A 97 -1.09 11.54 0.04
N ILE A 98 -1.67 11.98 1.16
CA ILE A 98 -2.68 11.20 1.89
C ILE A 98 -3.91 11.01 1.01
N ASP A 99 -4.41 12.08 0.38
CA ASP A 99 -5.60 12.03 -0.44
C ASP A 99 -5.37 11.20 -1.71
N ALA A 100 -4.21 11.34 -2.35
CA ALA A 100 -3.80 10.49 -3.46
C ALA A 100 -3.75 9.01 -3.06
N THR A 101 -3.18 8.68 -1.90
CA THR A 101 -3.10 7.30 -1.39
C THR A 101 -4.49 6.75 -1.03
N ARG A 102 -5.38 7.57 -0.47
CA ARG A 102 -6.77 7.18 -0.16
C ARG A 102 -7.58 6.90 -1.43
N ALA A 103 -7.32 7.64 -2.50
CA ALA A 103 -7.99 7.50 -3.78
C ALA A 103 -7.54 6.28 -4.60
N LEU A 104 -6.44 5.62 -4.22
CA LEU A 104 -5.99 4.40 -4.90
C LEU A 104 -7.05 3.30 -4.80
N VAL A 105 -7.41 2.74 -5.95
CA VAL A 105 -8.34 1.61 -6.07
C VAL A 105 -7.54 0.31 -5.99
N ASN A 106 -8.03 -0.64 -5.20
CA ASN A 106 -7.42 -1.96 -5.10
C ASN A 106 -7.56 -2.70 -6.43
N PRO A 107 -6.46 -3.09 -7.09
CA PRO A 107 -6.54 -3.80 -8.37
C PRO A 107 -7.06 -5.24 -8.23
N HIS A 108 -7.13 -5.77 -7.00
CA HIS A 108 -7.58 -7.13 -6.72
C HIS A 108 -8.99 -7.19 -6.11
N SER A 109 -9.62 -6.05 -5.82
CA SER A 109 -11.01 -6.07 -5.36
C SER A 109 -11.90 -6.51 -6.51
N ALA A 110 -12.70 -7.56 -6.30
CA ALA A 110 -13.73 -7.91 -7.26
C ALA A 110 -14.67 -6.70 -7.45
N PRO A 111 -15.04 -6.33 -8.69
CA PRO A 111 -16.12 -5.36 -8.86
C PRO A 111 -17.34 -5.91 -8.14
N ALA A 112 -18.00 -5.09 -7.32
CA ALA A 112 -19.28 -5.43 -6.73
C ALA A 112 -20.29 -5.59 -7.89
N GLY A 113 -20.37 -6.81 -8.44
CA GLY A 113 -21.10 -7.13 -9.66
C GLY A 113 -20.25 -7.03 -10.93
N ASP A 114 -19.51 -8.09 -11.25
CA ASP A 114 -19.73 -8.73 -12.55
C ASP A 114 -19.16 -10.16 -12.51
N GLY A 115 -20.08 -11.12 -12.58
CA GLY A 115 -19.73 -12.52 -12.68
C GLY A 115 -19.05 -12.74 -14.03
N ILE A 116 -17.72 -12.89 -14.02
CA ILE A 116 -17.02 -13.58 -15.10
C ILE A 116 -17.29 -15.09 -14.94
N GLN A 117 -18.57 -15.48 -15.08
CA GLN A 117 -19.02 -16.79 -15.53
C GLN A 117 -19.19 -16.76 -17.06
N ARG A 118 -18.27 -16.10 -17.78
CA ARG A 118 -18.33 -16.00 -19.25
C ARG A 118 -17.35 -16.93 -19.97
N GLY A 119 -16.60 -17.76 -19.24
CA GLY A 119 -15.66 -18.73 -19.82
C GLY A 119 -16.26 -20.12 -20.05
N ASP A 120 -17.05 -20.62 -19.11
CA ASP A 120 -17.49 -22.02 -19.14
C ASP A 120 -18.88 -22.22 -19.77
N ALA A 121 -19.71 -21.18 -19.84
CA ALA A 121 -21.07 -21.29 -20.39
C ALA A 121 -21.11 -21.47 -21.92
N ASP A 122 -20.03 -21.11 -22.63
CA ASP A 122 -19.96 -21.26 -24.10
C ASP A 122 -19.42 -22.64 -24.53
N LEU A 123 -18.78 -23.40 -23.64
CA LEU A 123 -18.27 -24.74 -23.94
C LEU A 123 -19.34 -25.82 -23.86
N GLU A 124 -20.36 -25.67 -23.02
CA GLU A 124 -21.46 -26.66 -22.91
C GLU A 124 -22.54 -26.52 -23.99
N ARG A 125 -22.53 -25.45 -24.80
CA ARG A 125 -23.46 -25.28 -25.92
C ARG A 125 -22.93 -25.83 -27.24
N ALA A 126 -21.67 -26.27 -27.26
CA ALA A 126 -20.98 -26.80 -28.44
C ALA A 126 -20.65 -28.30 -28.34
N ALA A 127 -21.16 -29.00 -27.32
CA ALA A 127 -21.10 -30.46 -27.15
C ALA A 127 -22.48 -31.08 -27.33
#